data_AF-A0A7W1ZJM1-F1
#
_entry.id   AF-A0A7W1ZJM1-F1
#
_cell.length_a   1.000
_cell.length_b   1.000
_cell.length_c   1.000
_cell.angle_alpha   90.00
_cell.angle_beta   90.00
_cell.angle_gamma   90.00
#
_symmetry.space_group_name_H-M   'P 1'
#
loop_
_entity.id
_entity.type
_entity.pdbx_description
1 polymer ?
#
loop_
_entity_poly.entity_id
_entity_poly.type
_entity_poly.pdbx_seq_one_letter_code
_entity_poly.pdbx_strand_id
1 'polypeptide(L)'
;MNKVAEDLLPMRETKVSFSADSKEGEEIFAVCLETDDAELLVPFKIYRVALRGEYARVIDERGEVAVYPKNFFLPLQLPTETANALSSAYAHVG
;
A
#
# COMPACT_ATOMS: atom_id res chain seq x y z
N MET A 1 -18.90 -17.25 40.42
CA MET A 1 -17.91 -16.30 39.88
C MET A 1 -17.29 -16.95 38.65
N ASN A 2 -17.52 -16.39 37.46
CA ASN A 2 -16.57 -16.30 36.35
C ASN A 2 -17.30 -15.66 35.17
N LYS A 3 -16.87 -14.44 34.84
CA LYS A 3 -17.47 -13.54 33.86
C LYS A 3 -16.34 -13.09 32.94
N VAL A 4 -15.90 -13.94 32.02
CA VAL A 4 -14.86 -13.62 31.02
C VAL A 4 -14.95 -14.56 29.82
N ALA A 5 -15.94 -14.32 28.98
CA ALA A 5 -15.94 -14.62 27.56
C ALA A 5 -17.03 -13.72 26.95
N GLU A 6 -16.99 -13.42 25.66
CA GLU A 6 -17.99 -12.62 24.93
C GLU A 6 -17.79 -11.08 24.87
N ASP A 7 -16.55 -10.60 24.78
CA ASP A 7 -16.30 -9.30 24.12
C ASP A 7 -15.11 -9.38 23.15
N LEU A 8 -15.15 -10.40 22.28
CA LEU A 8 -14.36 -10.39 21.06
C LEU A 8 -15.32 -9.95 19.96
N LEU A 9 -15.22 -8.69 19.55
CA LEU A 9 -15.87 -8.19 18.34
C LEU A 9 -15.59 -9.20 17.20
N PRO A 10 -16.62 -9.61 16.42
CA PRO A 10 -16.40 -10.55 15.33
C PRO A 10 -15.34 -9.98 14.40
N MET A 11 -14.27 -10.74 14.16
CA MET A 11 -13.25 -10.40 13.17
C MET A 11 -13.95 -10.12 11.85
N ARG A 12 -14.07 -8.84 11.48
CA ARG A 12 -14.63 -8.43 10.20
C ARG A 12 -13.60 -8.81 9.12
N GLU A 13 -13.85 -9.90 8.42
CA GLU A 13 -13.15 -10.19 7.18
C GLU A 13 -13.56 -9.14 6.14
N THR A 14 -12.66 -8.20 5.87
CA THR A 14 -12.83 -7.27 4.75
C THR A 14 -12.52 -8.05 3.48
N LYS A 15 -13.57 -8.51 2.79
CA LYS A 15 -13.44 -9.09 1.46
C LYS A 15 -12.95 -8.02 0.48
N VAL A 16 -11.65 -8.03 0.20
CA VAL A 16 -11.04 -7.15 -0.80
C VAL A 16 -11.38 -7.70 -2.19
N SER A 17 -12.21 -6.96 -2.92
CA SER A 17 -12.46 -7.21 -4.34
C SER A 17 -11.40 -6.47 -5.16
N PHE A 18 -10.60 -7.21 -5.93
CA PHE A 18 -9.62 -6.63 -6.84
C PHE A 18 -10.30 -6.30 -8.18
N SER A 19 -10.39 -5.00 -8.49
CA SER A 19 -10.76 -4.49 -9.81
C SER A 19 -9.60 -3.64 -10.32
N ALA A 20 -8.92 -4.13 -11.36
CA ALA A 20 -7.77 -3.48 -11.97
C ALA A 20 -8.26 -2.49 -13.06
N ASP A 21 -8.59 -1.27 -12.67
CA ASP A 21 -8.80 -0.17 -13.62
C ASP A 21 -8.07 1.08 -13.08
N SER A 22 -6.74 1.05 -13.13
CA SER A 22 -5.91 2.23 -12.87
C SER A 22 -5.31 2.68 -14.19
N LYS A 23 -5.42 3.97 -14.52
CA LYS A 23 -4.84 4.50 -15.75
C LYS A 23 -3.32 4.40 -15.70
N GLU A 24 -2.69 4.12 -16.84
CA GLU A 24 -1.23 3.99 -16.91
C GLU A 24 -0.55 5.27 -16.39
N GLY A 25 0.30 5.11 -15.37
CA GLY A 25 1.02 6.22 -14.74
C GLY A 25 0.23 7.03 -13.71
N GLU A 26 -0.94 6.59 -13.29
CA GLU A 26 -1.63 7.12 -12.11
C GLU A 26 -0.87 6.73 -10.83
N GLU A 27 -0.69 7.68 -9.91
CA GLU A 27 -0.10 7.41 -8.59
C GLU A 27 -1.14 6.76 -7.68
N ILE A 28 -0.83 5.55 -7.23
CA ILE A 28 -1.67 4.74 -6.35
C ILE A 28 -0.88 4.30 -5.13
N PHE A 29 -1.56 3.79 -4.11
CA PHE A 29 -0.90 3.09 -3.01
C PHE A 29 -0.82 1.59 -3.32
N ALA A 30 0.32 0.99 -3.04
CA ALA A 30 0.55 -0.44 -3.21
C ALA A 30 1.39 -1.00 -2.05
N VAL A 31 1.17 -2.25 -1.68
CA VAL A 31 2.00 -2.96 -0.72
C VAL A 31 3.16 -3.64 -1.44
N CYS A 32 4.38 -3.51 -0.91
CA CYS A 32 5.53 -4.27 -1.35
C CYS A 32 5.36 -5.75 -0.94
N LEU A 33 5.34 -6.68 -1.88
CA LEU A 33 5.29 -8.12 -1.63
C LEU A 33 6.67 -8.76 -1.64
N GLU A 34 7.56 -8.26 -2.50
CA GLU A 34 8.89 -8.81 -2.76
C GLU A 34 9.88 -7.67 -2.94
N THR A 35 11.15 -7.95 -2.67
CA THR A 35 12.25 -7.01 -2.86
C THR A 35 13.53 -7.77 -3.17
N ASP A 36 14.41 -7.16 -3.95
CA ASP A 36 15.80 -7.59 -4.13
C ASP A 36 16.74 -6.97 -3.08
N ASP A 37 16.32 -5.86 -2.45
CA ASP A 37 17.07 -5.16 -1.39
C ASP A 37 16.11 -4.62 -0.30
N ALA A 38 16.14 -5.25 0.88
CA ALA A 38 15.27 -4.89 1.99
C ALA A 38 15.67 -3.60 2.73
N GLU A 39 16.88 -3.07 2.49
CA GLU A 39 17.30 -1.78 3.06
C GLU A 39 16.66 -0.60 2.32
N LEU A 40 16.38 -0.78 1.03
CA LEU A 40 15.77 0.25 0.16
C LEU A 40 14.26 0.07 0.03
N LEU A 41 13.79 -1.16 -0.11
CA LEU A 41 12.39 -1.48 -0.34
C LEU A 41 11.92 -2.56 0.65
N VAL A 42 11.17 -2.13 1.65
CA VAL A 42 10.78 -2.94 2.81
C VAL A 42 9.54 -3.78 2.48
N PRO A 43 9.60 -5.12 2.60
CA PRO A 43 8.44 -5.98 2.40
C PRO A 43 7.28 -5.63 3.33
N PHE A 44 6.06 -5.78 2.82
CA PHE A 44 4.77 -5.48 3.47
C PHE A 44 4.53 -4.01 3.85
N LYS A 45 5.48 -3.11 3.58
CA LYS A 45 5.26 -1.67 3.69
C LYS A 45 4.42 -1.17 2.51
N ILE A 46 3.60 -0.16 2.79
CA ILE A 46 2.80 0.53 1.78
C ILE A 46 3.66 1.64 1.18
N TYR A 47 3.66 1.74 -0.14
CA TYR A 47 4.36 2.77 -0.90
C TYR A 47 3.39 3.51 -1.83
N ARG A 48 3.73 4.76 -2.18
CA ARG A 48 3.11 5.44 -3.31
C ARG A 48 3.86 5.07 -4.58
N VAL A 49 3.14 4.54 -5.57
CA VAL A 49 3.72 4.03 -6.82
C VAL A 49 2.95 4.53 -8.03
N ALA A 50 3.65 4.75 -9.15
CA ALA A 50 3.04 4.90 -10.46
C ALA A 50 3.41 3.69 -11.33
N LEU A 51 2.41 2.92 -11.74
CA LEU A 51 2.61 1.70 -12.54
C LEU A 51 2.62 2.04 -14.03
N ARG A 52 3.69 1.66 -14.74
CA ARG A 52 3.86 1.87 -16.18
C ARG A 52 4.48 0.64 -16.84
N GLY A 53 3.74 -0.01 -17.74
CA GLY A 53 4.15 -1.29 -18.32
C GLY A 53 4.52 -2.31 -17.23
N GLU A 54 5.75 -2.80 -17.28
CA GLU A 54 6.32 -3.80 -16.37
C GLU A 54 7.02 -3.20 -15.14
N TYR A 55 6.99 -1.87 -14.98
CA TYR A 55 7.71 -1.17 -13.93
C TYR A 55 6.78 -0.38 -13.01
N ALA A 56 7.21 -0.24 -11.76
CA ALA A 56 6.64 0.64 -10.75
C ALA A 56 7.66 1.74 -10.43
N ARG A 57 7.26 3.00 -10.59
CA ARG A 57 8.01 4.14 -10.06
C ARG A 57 7.56 4.34 -8.61
N VAL A 58 8.47 4.13 -7.67
CA VAL A 58 8.22 4.21 -6.22
C VAL A 58 8.71 5.55 -5.71
N ILE A 59 7.92 6.20 -4.87
CA ILE A 59 8.30 7.39 -4.11
C ILE A 59 8.33 6.99 -2.65
N ASP A 60 9.50 7.08 -2.01
CA ASP A 60 9.66 6.75 -0.60
C ASP A 60 9.24 7.92 0.32
N GLU A 61 9.38 7.73 1.64
CA GLU A 61 9.05 8.78 2.62
C GLU A 61 9.95 10.02 2.55
N ARG A 62 11.13 9.92 1.94
CA ARG A 62 12.07 11.03 1.74
C ARG A 62 11.79 11.79 0.44
N GLY A 63 10.83 11.32 -0.35
CA GLY A 63 10.57 11.81 -1.69
C GLY A 63 11.60 11.33 -2.72
N GLU A 64 12.46 10.37 -2.36
CA GLU A 64 13.38 9.76 -3.30
C GLU A 64 12.61 8.84 -4.25
N VAL A 65 13.05 8.83 -5.51
CA VAL A 65 12.35 8.15 -6.59
C VAL A 65 13.21 7.00 -7.09
N ALA A 66 12.65 5.80 -7.05
CA ALA A 66 13.27 4.58 -7.55
C ALA A 66 12.32 3.82 -8.49
N VAL A 67 12.86 2.86 -9.24
CA VAL A 67 12.10 2.05 -10.20
C VAL A 67 12.33 0.58 -9.90
N TYR A 68 11.23 -0.17 -9.80
CA TYR A 68 11.24 -1.59 -9.48
C TYR A 68 10.31 -2.37 -10.42
N PRO A 69 10.47 -3.71 -10.51
CA PRO A 69 9.51 -4.55 -11.19
C PRO A 69 8.09 -4.38 -10.64
N LYS A 70 7.10 -4.27 -11.52
CA LYS A 70 5.69 -4.10 -11.11
C LYS A 70 5.16 -5.25 -10.26
N ASN A 71 5.66 -6.47 -10.49
CA ASN A 71 5.26 -7.66 -9.74
C ASN A 71 5.71 -7.65 -8.26
N PHE A 72 6.61 -6.74 -7.87
CA PHE A 72 6.96 -6.52 -6.46
C PHE A 72 5.82 -5.86 -5.69
N PHE A 73 4.83 -5.28 -6.38
CA PHE A 73 3.80 -4.46 -5.75
C PHE A 73 2.40 -5.03 -5.99
N LEU A 74 1.61 -5.03 -4.93
CA LEU A 74 0.18 -5.30 -4.98
C LEU A 74 -0.60 -3.99 -4.78
N PRO A 75 -1.30 -3.48 -5.82
CA PRO A 75 -2.17 -2.31 -5.71
C PRO A 75 -3.21 -2.46 -4.60
N LEU A 76 -3.41 -1.40 -3.82
CA LEU A 76 -4.40 -1.35 -2.77
C LEU A 76 -5.62 -0.53 -3.22
N GLN A 77 -6.80 -1.14 -3.12
CA GLN A 77 -8.05 -0.40 -3.17
C GLN A 77 -8.37 0.11 -1.77
N LEU A 78 -8.18 1.41 -1.56
CA LEU A 78 -8.42 2.06 -0.29
C LEU A 78 -9.68 2.91 -0.36
N PRO A 79 -10.53 2.90 0.68
CA PRO A 79 -11.56 3.91 0.83
C PRO A 79 -10.96 5.31 0.77
N THR A 80 -11.70 6.28 0.21
CA THR A 80 -11.21 7.65 0.01
C THR A 80 -10.64 8.28 1.28
N GLU A 81 -11.28 8.05 2.43
CA GLU A 81 -10.81 8.55 3.72
C GLU A 81 -9.42 8.00 4.08
N THR A 82 -9.20 6.70 3.88
CA THR A 82 -7.91 6.05 4.14
C THR A 82 -6.82 6.52 3.17
N ALA A 83 -7.16 6.66 1.88
CA ALA A 83 -6.23 7.19 0.87
C ALA A 83 -5.82 8.63 1.17
N ASN A 84 -6.75 9.46 1.66
CA ASN A 84 -6.48 10.83 2.08
C ASN A 84 -5.59 10.88 3.33
N ALA A 85 -5.85 10.03 4.33
CA ALA A 85 -5.03 9.95 5.54
C ALA A 85 -3.58 9.57 5.21
N LEU A 86 -3.38 8.55 4.36
CA LEU A 86 -2.05 8.17 3.89
C LEU A 86 -1.38 9.30 3.09
N SER A 87 -2.11 9.92 2.17
CA SER A 87 -1.58 11.04 1.37
C SER A 87 -1.15 12.21 2.24
N SER A 88 -1.91 12.53 3.28
CA SER A 88 -1.57 13.57 4.24
C SER A 88 -0.33 13.19 5.06
N ALA A 89 -0.21 11.94 5.51
CA ALA A 89 0.97 11.46 6.24
C ALA A 89 2.25 11.59 5.38
N TYR A 90 2.20 11.20 4.11
CA TYR A 90 3.33 11.33 3.18
C TYR A 90 3.75 12.78 2.91
N ALA A 91 2.79 13.71 2.88
CA ALA A 91 3.08 15.12 2.62
C ALA A 91 3.85 15.83 3.77
N HIS A 92 3.84 15.27 4.98
CA HIS A 92 4.50 15.86 6.15
C HIS A 92 5.91 15.30 6.41
N VAL A 93 6.40 14.39 5.56
CA VAL A 93 7.76 13.81 5.68
C VAL A 93 8.79 14.54 4.80
N GLY A 94 8.36 15.54 4.01
CA GLY A 94 9.21 16.41 3.19
C GLY A 94 9.55 17.76 3.83
#